data_AF-A0A318IDV0-F1
#
_entry.id   AF-A0A318IDV0-F1
#
_cell.length_a   1.000
_cell.length_b   1.000
_cell.length_c   1.000
_cell.angle_alpha   90.00
_cell.angle_beta   90.00
_cell.angle_gamma   90.00
#
_symmetry.space_group_name_H-M   'P 1'
#
loop_
_entity.id
_entity.type
_entity.pdbx_description
1 polymer ?
#
loop_
_entity_poly.entity_id
_entity_poly.type
_entity_poly.pdbx_seq_one_letter_code
_entity_poly.pdbx_strand_id
1 'polypeptide(L)'
;MEAASLKKRLVLFPNQAVSIYDYTNFNLRYADGFEIFGMKNEEITMLDIFNTAIPEHREVCGELSGKLIKLAKENVIDPDLHLLNITYAGQHKNGDKMHILLQGKIFDVTRDEKIKSACTIMTYLPHLKPPKIVSWSVHGSSLNNIDELLDKNIVNNHHIREREKEILILISDGQTMNEIGNDLNISSRTVEKHLENLRFRFNCQNTPQLVAFAKDIDLL
;
A
#
# COMPACT_ATOMS: atom_id res chain seq x y z
N MET A 1 -3.99 -24.46 11.87
CA MET A 1 -4.36 -24.82 10.48
C MET A 1 -3.09 -25.00 9.69
N GLU A 2 -2.90 -26.17 9.07
CA GLU A 2 -1.66 -26.56 8.37
C GLU A 2 -1.54 -25.91 6.98
N ALA A 3 -0.31 -25.74 6.48
CA ALA A 3 0.00 -25.08 5.20
C ALA A 3 -0.73 -25.72 4.00
N ALA A 4 -0.90 -27.04 3.99
CA ALA A 4 -1.61 -27.75 2.93
C ALA A 4 -3.11 -27.38 2.84
N SER A 5 -3.75 -27.11 3.99
CA SER A 5 -5.14 -26.66 4.05
C SER A 5 -5.30 -25.21 3.58
N LEU A 6 -4.31 -24.36 3.82
CA LEU A 6 -4.26 -22.98 3.35
C LEU A 6 -4.14 -22.90 1.83
N LYS A 7 -3.24 -23.70 1.23
CA LYS A 7 -3.02 -23.76 -0.22
C LYS A 7 -4.29 -24.10 -1.01
N LYS A 8 -5.12 -25.01 -0.48
CA LYS A 8 -6.40 -25.39 -1.13
C LYS A 8 -7.47 -24.29 -1.06
N ARG A 9 -7.36 -23.36 -0.11
CA ARG A 9 -8.31 -22.24 0.09
C ARG A 9 -7.86 -20.95 -0.59
N LEU A 10 -6.55 -20.78 -0.78
CA LEU A 10 -5.93 -19.61 -1.42
C LEU A 10 -5.48 -20.00 -2.83
N VAL A 11 -6.46 -20.12 -3.74
CA VAL A 11 -6.17 -20.33 -5.16
C VAL A 11 -5.62 -19.02 -5.73
N LEU A 12 -4.34 -19.00 -6.08
CA LEU A 12 -3.67 -17.83 -6.62
C LEU A 12 -3.79 -17.77 -8.14
N PHE A 13 -3.90 -16.56 -8.66
CA PHE A 13 -3.63 -16.34 -10.08
C PHE A 13 -2.13 -16.45 -10.35
N PRO A 14 -1.69 -16.81 -11.57
CA PRO A 14 -0.27 -17.01 -11.89
C PRO A 14 0.63 -15.78 -11.66
N ASN A 15 0.05 -14.59 -11.63
CA ASN A 15 0.75 -13.33 -11.40
C ASN A 15 0.70 -12.87 -9.93
N GLN A 16 0.35 -13.76 -9.00
CA GLN A 16 0.21 -13.43 -7.59
C GLN A 16 1.16 -14.23 -6.70
N ALA A 17 1.67 -13.54 -5.69
CA ALA A 17 2.33 -14.13 -4.54
C ALA A 17 1.48 -13.87 -3.29
N VAL A 18 1.52 -14.77 -2.32
CA VAL A 18 0.83 -14.61 -1.04
C VAL A 18 1.71 -15.03 0.10
N SER A 19 1.63 -14.30 1.20
CA SER A 19 2.27 -14.65 2.46
C SER A 19 1.31 -14.48 3.63
N ILE A 20 1.39 -15.39 4.61
CA ILE A 20 0.71 -15.24 5.90
C ILE A 20 1.76 -15.18 6.98
N TYR A 21 1.80 -14.04 7.67
CA TYR A 21 2.73 -13.82 8.78
C TYR A 21 1.98 -13.81 10.11
N ASP A 22 2.53 -14.52 11.10
CA ASP A 22 2.01 -14.56 12.46
C ASP A 22 2.78 -13.59 13.35
N TYR A 23 2.08 -12.59 13.88
CA TYR A 23 2.66 -11.54 14.71
C TYR A 23 2.72 -11.91 16.20
N THR A 24 2.23 -13.09 16.58
CA THR A 24 2.35 -13.62 17.95
C THR A 24 3.62 -14.45 18.11
N ASN A 25 3.94 -15.29 17.12
CA ASN A 25 5.14 -16.12 17.12
C ASN A 25 6.29 -15.56 16.27
N PHE A 26 6.04 -14.44 15.57
CA PHE A 26 6.99 -13.80 14.66
C PHE A 26 7.55 -14.76 13.61
N ASN A 27 6.66 -15.50 12.95
CA ASN A 27 7.03 -16.44 11.91
C ASN A 27 6.15 -16.37 10.66
N LEU A 28 6.77 -16.68 9.52
CA LEU A 28 6.08 -16.81 8.24
C LEU A 28 5.41 -18.18 8.19
N ARG A 29 4.07 -18.21 8.29
CA ARG A 29 3.27 -19.44 8.34
C ARG A 29 3.00 -20.03 6.97
N TYR A 30 3.01 -19.19 5.94
CA TYR A 30 2.72 -19.58 4.56
C TYR A 30 3.36 -18.59 3.60
N ALA A 31 3.93 -19.11 2.50
CA ALA A 31 4.36 -18.35 1.35
C ALA A 31 4.16 -19.20 0.10
N ASP A 32 3.64 -18.62 -0.97
CA ASP A 32 3.43 -19.29 -2.26
C ASP A 32 3.37 -18.24 -3.38
N GLY A 33 3.72 -18.63 -4.61
CA GLY A 33 3.64 -17.76 -5.79
C GLY A 33 4.74 -16.71 -5.94
N PHE A 34 5.78 -16.72 -5.09
CA PHE A 34 6.89 -15.76 -5.21
C PHE A 34 7.88 -16.10 -6.32
N GLU A 35 7.63 -17.16 -7.07
CA GLU A 35 8.27 -17.41 -8.37
C GLU A 35 8.08 -16.22 -9.32
N ILE A 36 7.02 -15.43 -9.16
CA ILE A 36 6.85 -14.17 -9.92
C ILE A 36 7.98 -13.17 -9.69
N PHE A 37 8.71 -13.28 -8.57
CA PHE A 37 9.90 -12.49 -8.25
C PHE A 37 11.21 -13.27 -8.50
N GLY A 38 11.13 -14.48 -9.04
CA GLY A 38 12.26 -15.37 -9.27
C GLY A 38 12.77 -16.04 -7.99
N MET A 39 11.94 -16.10 -6.94
CA MET A 39 12.27 -16.72 -5.66
C MET A 39 11.68 -18.13 -5.56
N LYS A 40 12.25 -18.98 -4.70
CA LYS A 40 11.71 -20.30 -4.39
C LYS A 40 10.90 -20.22 -3.11
N ASN A 41 9.66 -20.69 -3.11
CA ASN A 41 8.73 -20.53 -1.98
C ASN A 41 9.23 -21.16 -0.68
N GLU A 42 9.96 -22.27 -0.75
CA GLU A 42 10.44 -23.00 0.43
C GLU A 42 11.55 -22.26 1.20
N GLU A 43 12.22 -21.30 0.56
CA GLU A 43 13.36 -20.58 1.10
C GLU A 43 13.00 -19.16 1.56
N ILE A 44 11.72 -18.75 1.44
CA ILE A 44 11.30 -17.37 1.67
C ILE A 44 11.29 -17.02 3.14
N THR A 45 11.88 -15.87 3.44
CA THR A 45 11.81 -15.22 4.73
C THR A 45 11.01 -13.92 4.65
N MET A 46 10.64 -13.36 5.81
CA MET A 46 10.07 -12.01 5.86
C MET A 46 11.00 -10.95 5.30
N LEU A 47 12.32 -11.16 5.40
CA LEU A 47 13.29 -10.24 4.84
C LEU A 47 13.26 -10.27 3.31
N ASP A 48 13.06 -11.44 2.70
CA ASP A 48 12.90 -11.56 1.25
C ASP A 48 11.62 -10.87 0.77
N ILE A 49 10.52 -11.05 1.51
CA ILE A 49 9.24 -10.36 1.26
C ILE A 49 9.41 -8.84 1.35
N PHE A 50 10.16 -8.34 2.32
CA PHE A 50 10.47 -6.92 2.46
C PHE A 50 11.38 -6.41 1.32
N ASN A 51 12.29 -7.25 0.84
CA ASN A 51 13.22 -6.93 -0.23
C ASN A 51 12.61 -7.07 -1.64
N THR A 52 11.33 -7.45 -1.79
CA THR A 52 10.64 -7.41 -3.08
C THR A 52 10.48 -5.99 -3.60
N ALA A 53 10.41 -4.98 -2.72
CA ALA A 53 10.44 -3.57 -3.10
C ALA A 53 11.86 -3.11 -3.48
N ILE A 54 11.95 -2.24 -4.49
CA ILE A 54 13.21 -1.53 -4.79
C ILE A 54 13.66 -0.73 -3.56
N PRO A 55 14.98 -0.50 -3.36
CA PRO A 55 15.50 0.21 -2.19
C PRO A 55 14.80 1.53 -1.89
N GLU A 56 14.46 2.30 -2.91
CA GLU A 56 13.84 3.63 -2.81
C GLU A 56 12.42 3.58 -2.23
N HIS A 57 11.68 2.49 -2.45
CA HIS A 57 10.29 2.34 -2.01
C HIS A 57 10.17 1.51 -0.72
N ARG A 58 11.20 0.72 -0.41
CA ARG A 58 11.18 -0.29 0.66
C ARG A 58 10.85 0.29 2.02
N GLU A 59 11.45 1.42 2.38
CA GLU A 59 11.23 2.08 3.68
C GLU A 59 9.76 2.49 3.83
N VAL A 60 9.19 3.18 2.83
CA VAL A 60 7.80 3.61 2.83
C VAL A 60 6.86 2.42 2.98
N CYS A 61 7.04 1.35 2.20
CA CYS A 61 6.21 0.15 2.27
C CYS A 61 6.28 -0.50 3.67
N GLY A 62 7.49 -0.57 4.24
CA GLY A 62 7.73 -1.10 5.58
C GLY A 62 7.07 -0.28 6.67
N GLU A 63 7.20 1.04 6.61
CA GLU A 63 6.60 1.95 7.58
C GLU A 63 5.08 1.89 7.56
N LEU A 64 4.47 1.94 6.38
CA LEU A 64 3.01 1.83 6.22
C LEU A 64 2.50 0.53 6.84
N SER A 65 3.11 -0.59 6.46
CA SER A 65 2.73 -1.90 6.96
C SER A 65 2.96 -2.00 8.46
N GLY A 66 4.13 -1.60 8.96
CA GLY A 66 4.50 -1.69 10.38
C GLY A 66 3.61 -0.85 11.29
N LYS A 67 3.30 0.40 10.91
CA LYS A 67 2.41 1.29 11.67
C LYS A 67 0.99 0.74 11.73
N LEU A 68 0.47 0.23 10.61
CA LEU A 68 -0.84 -0.39 10.56
C LEU A 68 -0.92 -1.63 11.46
N ILE A 69 0.10 -2.49 11.42
CA ILE A 69 0.17 -3.66 12.31
C ILE A 69 0.27 -3.24 13.78
N LYS A 70 1.02 -2.18 14.10
CA LYS A 70 1.09 -1.64 15.46
C LYS A 70 -0.30 -1.19 15.93
N LEU A 71 -1.01 -0.41 15.11
CA LEU A 71 -2.37 0.01 15.43
C LEU A 71 -3.31 -1.19 15.62
N ALA A 72 -3.20 -2.21 14.75
CA ALA A 72 -3.99 -3.43 14.83
C ALA A 72 -3.68 -4.30 16.08
N LYS A 73 -2.52 -4.10 16.72
CA LYS A 73 -2.19 -4.74 18.02
C LYS A 73 -2.78 -3.99 19.21
N GLU A 74 -3.02 -2.69 19.07
CA GLU A 74 -3.49 -1.81 20.13
C GLU A 74 -5.02 -1.65 20.15
N ASN A 75 -5.70 -2.03 19.06
CA ASN A 75 -7.14 -1.85 18.89
C ASN A 75 -7.84 -3.18 18.56
N VAL A 76 -9.16 -3.23 18.81
CA VAL A 76 -10.03 -4.30 18.33
C VAL A 76 -10.23 -4.12 16.82
N ILE A 77 -10.01 -5.17 16.04
CA ILE A 77 -10.03 -5.11 14.58
C ILE A 77 -11.11 -6.04 14.03
N ASP A 78 -11.90 -5.53 13.09
CA ASP A 78 -12.82 -6.33 12.30
C ASP A 78 -12.03 -7.37 11.47
N PRO A 79 -12.29 -8.68 11.62
CA PRO A 79 -11.61 -9.72 10.86
C PRO A 79 -11.83 -9.64 9.34
N ASP A 80 -12.96 -9.07 8.88
CA ASP A 80 -13.29 -8.95 7.46
C ASP A 80 -12.67 -7.71 6.80
N LEU A 81 -11.78 -7.03 7.52
CA LEU A 81 -11.21 -5.75 7.11
C LEU A 81 -10.07 -5.93 6.10
N HIS A 82 -10.28 -5.37 4.91
CA HIS A 82 -9.21 -5.14 3.93
C HIS A 82 -8.46 -3.86 4.28
N LEU A 83 -7.32 -4.00 4.94
CA LEU A 83 -6.68 -2.88 5.63
C LEU A 83 -5.76 -2.04 4.75
N LEU A 84 -5.20 -2.58 3.68
CA LEU A 84 -4.08 -1.91 3.03
C LEU A 84 -4.01 -2.24 1.55
N ASN A 85 -3.91 -1.20 0.73
CA ASN A 85 -3.39 -1.30 -0.62
C ASN A 85 -2.12 -0.45 -0.72
N ILE A 86 -1.06 -1.01 -1.30
CA ILE A 86 0.17 -0.30 -1.64
C ILE A 86 0.53 -0.65 -3.08
N THR A 87 0.67 0.36 -3.92
CA THR A 87 1.24 0.24 -5.26
C THR A 87 2.68 0.74 -5.22
N TYR A 88 3.64 -0.10 -5.60
CA TYR A 88 5.06 0.21 -5.53
C TYR A 88 5.86 -0.47 -6.66
N ALA A 89 7.10 -0.02 -6.86
CA ALA A 89 8.04 -0.66 -7.75
C ALA A 89 8.71 -1.84 -7.04
N GLY A 90 8.39 -3.04 -7.50
CA GLY A 90 9.06 -4.26 -7.09
C GLY A 90 10.32 -4.54 -7.91
N GLN A 91 11.07 -5.55 -7.48
CA GLN A 91 12.26 -6.05 -8.16
C GLN A 91 12.25 -7.57 -8.24
N HIS A 92 12.44 -8.10 -9.45
CA HIS A 92 12.69 -9.52 -9.68
C HIS A 92 14.16 -9.84 -9.40
N LYS A 93 14.50 -11.09 -9.03
CA LYS A 93 15.89 -11.52 -8.75
C LYS A 93 16.89 -11.30 -9.90
N ASN A 94 16.40 -11.21 -11.13
CA ASN A 94 17.23 -10.92 -12.31
C ASN A 94 17.55 -9.43 -12.48
N GLY A 95 16.99 -8.55 -11.64
CA GLY A 95 17.16 -7.10 -11.69
C GLY A 95 15.99 -6.34 -12.31
N ASP A 96 15.02 -7.01 -12.94
CA ASP A 96 13.89 -6.35 -13.59
C ASP A 96 13.00 -5.62 -12.58
N LYS A 97 12.56 -4.40 -12.95
CA LYS A 97 11.60 -3.64 -12.15
C LYS A 97 10.18 -4.07 -12.48
N MET A 98 9.34 -4.14 -11.47
CA MET A 98 7.98 -4.67 -11.57
C MET A 98 6.97 -3.65 -11.02
N HIS A 99 5.78 -3.55 -11.63
CA HIS A 99 4.67 -2.85 -11.01
C HIS A 99 3.93 -3.83 -10.09
N ILE A 100 3.94 -3.57 -8.78
CA ILE A 100 3.33 -4.47 -7.80
C ILE A 100 2.21 -3.73 -7.05
N LEU A 101 1.05 -4.39 -6.99
CA LEU A 101 -0.01 -4.07 -6.05
C LEU A 101 0.06 -5.04 -4.87
N LEU A 102 0.33 -4.51 -3.67
CA LEU A 102 0.26 -5.25 -2.41
C LEU A 102 -1.06 -4.95 -1.72
N GLN A 103 -1.74 -6.02 -1.31
CA GLN A 103 -3.01 -6.01 -0.62
C GLN A 103 -2.86 -6.74 0.71
N GLY A 104 -3.07 -6.03 1.81
CA GLY A 104 -2.97 -6.56 3.17
C GLY A 104 -4.34 -6.67 3.82
N LYS A 105 -4.64 -7.83 4.42
CA LYS A 105 -5.85 -8.06 5.22
C LYS A 105 -5.54 -8.84 6.49
N ILE A 106 -6.42 -8.72 7.47
CA ILE A 106 -6.39 -9.59 8.64
C ILE A 106 -6.68 -11.03 8.21
N PHE A 107 -5.93 -11.98 8.77
CA PHE A 107 -6.12 -13.39 8.48
C PHE A 107 -6.68 -14.14 9.69
N ASP A 108 -6.08 -13.94 10.87
CA ASP A 108 -6.60 -14.44 12.14
C ASP A 108 -6.50 -13.33 13.20
N VAL A 109 -7.42 -13.36 14.18
CA VAL A 109 -7.34 -12.57 15.42
C VAL A 109 -7.11 -13.46 16.65
N THR A 110 -6.66 -12.87 17.74
CA THR A 110 -6.57 -13.52 19.06
C THR A 110 -7.94 -13.58 19.72
N ARG A 111 -8.04 -14.22 20.90
CA ARG A 111 -9.29 -14.25 21.69
C ARG A 111 -9.74 -12.86 22.13
N ASP A 112 -8.80 -11.93 22.31
CA ASP A 112 -9.06 -10.54 22.70
C ASP A 112 -9.27 -9.64 21.47
N GLU A 113 -9.59 -10.23 20.31
CA GLU A 113 -9.90 -9.53 19.03
C GLU A 113 -8.78 -8.62 18.50
N LYS A 114 -7.54 -8.92 18.90
CA LYS A 114 -6.34 -8.26 18.37
C LYS A 114 -5.76 -9.05 17.21
N ILE A 115 -4.98 -8.40 16.35
CA ILE A 115 -4.31 -9.09 15.25
C ILE A 115 -3.44 -10.26 15.74
N LYS A 116 -3.68 -11.45 15.17
CA LYS A 116 -2.82 -12.62 15.32
C LYS A 116 -1.94 -12.81 14.09
N SER A 117 -2.55 -12.77 12.91
CA SER A 117 -1.85 -12.94 11.64
C SER A 117 -2.45 -12.05 10.55
N ALA A 118 -1.62 -11.65 9.58
CA ALA A 118 -2.08 -10.96 8.38
C ALA A 118 -1.75 -11.78 7.15
N CYS A 119 -2.62 -11.68 6.15
CA CYS A 119 -2.40 -12.19 4.81
C CYS A 119 -2.05 -11.02 3.89
N THR A 120 -0.93 -11.13 3.20
CA THR A 120 -0.48 -10.17 2.20
C THR A 120 -0.49 -10.84 0.84
N ILE A 121 -1.18 -10.26 -0.12
CA ILE A 121 -1.20 -10.68 -1.51
C ILE A 121 -0.45 -9.63 -2.32
N MET A 122 0.51 -10.06 -3.13
CA MET A 122 1.21 -9.20 -4.10
C MET A 122 0.79 -9.62 -5.49
N THR A 123 0.30 -8.69 -6.29
CA THR A 123 -0.09 -8.91 -7.68
C THR A 123 0.87 -8.17 -8.59
N TYR A 124 1.50 -8.91 -9.50
CA TYR A 124 2.31 -8.35 -10.57
C TYR A 124 1.42 -7.87 -11.73
N LEU A 125 1.58 -6.60 -12.11
CA LEU A 125 0.82 -5.94 -13.17
C LEU A 125 1.77 -5.61 -14.35
N PRO A 126 2.11 -6.59 -15.21
CA PRO A 126 3.13 -6.43 -16.27
C PRO A 126 2.79 -5.37 -17.32
N HIS A 127 1.51 -5.04 -17.46
CA HIS A 127 0.98 -4.05 -18.41
C HIS A 127 1.13 -2.61 -17.91
N LEU A 128 1.53 -2.41 -16.65
CA LEU A 128 1.80 -1.10 -16.07
C LEU A 128 3.31 -0.89 -15.90
N LYS A 129 3.76 0.35 -16.13
CA LYS A 129 5.14 0.73 -15.82
C LYS A 129 5.36 0.66 -14.30
N PRO A 130 6.54 0.23 -13.82
CA PRO A 130 6.88 0.33 -12.41
C PRO A 130 6.69 1.77 -11.92
N PRO A 131 5.96 2.00 -10.82
CA PRO A 131 5.66 3.35 -10.36
C PRO A 131 6.93 4.02 -9.81
N LYS A 132 7.07 5.34 -10.03
CA LYS A 132 8.19 6.13 -9.48
C LYS A 132 7.96 6.58 -8.04
N ILE A 133 6.73 6.44 -7.54
CA ILE A 133 6.33 6.82 -6.18
C ILE A 133 5.43 5.74 -5.59
N VAL A 134 5.45 5.56 -4.26
CA VAL A 134 4.56 4.63 -3.59
C VAL A 134 3.16 5.24 -3.46
N SER A 135 2.14 4.58 -4.00
CA SER A 135 0.74 5.00 -3.82
C SER A 135 0.04 4.07 -2.85
N TRP A 136 -0.80 4.58 -1.95
CA TRP A 136 -1.42 3.73 -0.93
C TRP A 136 -2.78 4.20 -0.46
N SER A 137 -3.56 3.26 0.06
CA SER A 137 -4.85 3.51 0.69
C SER A 137 -5.12 2.49 1.79
N VAL A 138 -5.94 2.89 2.76
CA VAL A 138 -6.44 2.03 3.82
C VAL A 138 -7.96 2.04 3.74
N HIS A 139 -8.57 0.87 3.89
CA HIS A 139 -10.02 0.73 3.94
C HIS A 139 -10.42 0.14 5.29
N GLY A 140 -11.49 0.67 5.88
CA GLY A 140 -12.08 0.09 7.08
C GLY A 140 -12.85 1.07 7.95
N SER A 141 -14.07 0.66 8.34
CA SER A 141 -15.05 1.47 9.08
C SER A 141 -14.58 1.90 10.47
N SER A 142 -13.74 1.10 11.15
CA SER A 142 -13.22 1.41 12.48
C SER A 142 -12.07 2.41 12.50
N LEU A 143 -11.62 2.90 11.34
CA LEU A 143 -10.32 3.56 11.16
C LEU A 143 -10.44 4.91 10.45
N ASN A 144 -11.44 5.73 10.83
CA ASN A 144 -11.56 7.10 10.32
C ASN A 144 -10.26 7.90 10.57
N ASN A 145 -9.75 8.58 9.55
CA ASN A 145 -8.51 9.37 9.56
C ASN A 145 -7.22 8.58 9.83
N ILE A 146 -7.23 7.24 9.69
CA ILE A 146 -6.01 6.44 9.86
C ILE A 146 -4.94 6.81 8.82
N ASP A 147 -5.36 7.17 7.62
CA ASP A 147 -4.46 7.61 6.58
C ASP A 147 -3.66 8.85 7.05
N GLU A 148 -4.29 9.83 7.70
CA GLU A 148 -3.55 10.96 8.29
C GLU A 148 -2.58 10.53 9.39
N LEU A 149 -2.95 9.56 10.23
CA LEU A 149 -2.09 9.06 11.31
C LEU A 149 -0.85 8.34 10.76
N LEU A 150 -1.04 7.55 9.70
CA LEU A 150 0.03 6.85 9.02
C LEU A 150 0.99 7.82 8.34
N ASP A 151 0.43 8.79 7.60
CA ASP A 151 1.15 9.79 6.78
C ASP A 151 2.05 10.71 7.62
N LYS A 152 1.54 11.25 8.75
CA LYS A 152 2.23 12.24 9.59
C LYS A 152 3.62 11.85 10.06
N ASN A 153 3.91 10.55 10.10
CA ASN A 153 5.14 10.02 10.65
C ASN A 153 6.04 9.37 9.59
N ILE A 154 5.71 9.47 8.30
CA ILE A 154 6.55 8.90 7.25
C ILE A 154 7.69 9.85 6.96
N VAL A 155 8.93 9.37 7.15
CA VAL A 155 10.13 10.21 6.99
C VAL A 155 10.42 10.49 5.51
N ASN A 156 10.05 9.55 4.64
CA ASN A 156 10.32 9.63 3.21
C ASN A 156 9.13 10.22 2.45
N ASN A 157 9.32 11.39 1.82
CA ASN A 157 8.24 12.08 1.09
C ASN A 157 7.85 11.43 -0.26
N HIS A 158 8.47 10.31 -0.67
CA HIS A 158 8.16 9.60 -1.91
C HIS A 158 6.96 8.64 -1.78
N HIS A 159 5.86 9.13 -1.22
CA HIS A 159 4.57 8.44 -1.25
C HIS A 159 3.45 9.39 -1.64
N ILE A 160 2.28 8.85 -1.94
CA ILE A 160 1.03 9.60 -2.13
C ILE A 160 -0.16 8.75 -1.68
N ARG A 161 -1.16 9.38 -1.05
CA ARG A 161 -2.42 8.69 -0.77
C ARG A 161 -3.24 8.56 -2.06
N GLU A 162 -3.97 7.47 -2.26
CA GLU A 162 -4.83 7.30 -3.45
C GLU A 162 -5.80 8.48 -3.62
N ARG A 163 -6.35 8.99 -2.52
CA ARG A 163 -7.23 10.17 -2.54
C ARG A 163 -6.53 11.45 -2.99
N GLU A 164 -5.29 11.64 -2.57
CA GLU A 164 -4.47 12.77 -3.01
C GLU A 164 -4.13 12.66 -4.51
N LYS A 165 -3.82 11.44 -4.96
CA LYS A 165 -3.58 11.14 -6.37
C LYS A 165 -4.83 11.41 -7.22
N GLU A 166 -6.01 10.97 -6.77
CA GLU A 166 -7.30 11.23 -7.41
C GLU A 166 -7.56 12.73 -7.57
N ILE A 167 -7.40 13.50 -6.50
CA ILE A 167 -7.54 14.97 -6.54
C ILE A 167 -6.55 15.59 -7.54
N LEU A 168 -5.31 15.11 -7.56
CA LEU A 168 -4.27 15.64 -8.45
C LEU A 168 -4.55 15.35 -9.93
N ILE A 169 -5.11 14.17 -10.25
CA ILE A 169 -5.56 13.82 -11.59
C ILE A 169 -6.68 14.76 -12.04
N LEU A 170 -7.73 14.93 -11.22
CA LEU A 170 -8.87 15.80 -11.56
C LEU A 170 -8.46 17.28 -11.74
N ILE A 171 -7.53 17.76 -10.90
CA ILE A 171 -6.92 19.08 -11.06
C ILE A 171 -6.17 19.18 -12.40
N SER A 172 -5.45 18.13 -12.78
CA SER A 172 -4.70 18.11 -14.04
C SER A 172 -5.60 18.08 -15.28
N ASP A 173 -6.81 17.54 -15.14
CA ASP A 173 -7.87 17.54 -16.15
C ASP A 173 -8.61 18.89 -16.25
N GLY A 174 -8.23 19.87 -15.41
CA GLY A 174 -8.77 21.23 -15.45
C GLY A 174 -10.02 21.44 -14.59
N GLN A 175 -10.41 20.47 -13.76
CA GLN A 175 -11.51 20.67 -12.82
C GLN A 175 -11.15 21.71 -11.75
N THR A 176 -12.16 22.48 -11.34
CA THR A 176 -12.07 23.42 -10.22
C THR A 176 -12.21 22.67 -8.88
N MET A 177 -11.71 23.27 -7.79
CA MET A 177 -11.85 22.67 -6.45
C MET A 177 -13.32 22.45 -6.02
N ASN A 178 -14.26 23.24 -6.57
CA ASN A 178 -15.69 23.06 -6.30
C ASN A 178 -16.25 21.85 -7.05
N GLU A 179 -15.88 21.66 -8.32
CA GLU A 179 -16.27 20.48 -9.10
C GLU A 179 -15.71 19.21 -8.46
N ILE A 180 -14.42 19.21 -8.12
CA ILE A 180 -13.77 18.10 -7.42
C ILE A 180 -14.47 17.81 -6.09
N GLY A 181 -14.78 18.85 -5.30
CA GLY A 181 -15.48 18.69 -4.03
C GLY A 181 -16.84 17.97 -4.21
N ASN A 182 -17.59 18.36 -5.23
CA ASN A 182 -18.86 17.73 -5.56
C ASN A 182 -18.68 16.27 -6.02
N ASP A 183 -17.77 16.02 -6.97
CA ASP A 183 -17.51 14.68 -7.53
C ASP A 183 -17.06 13.70 -6.44
N LEU A 184 -16.28 14.21 -5.49
CA LEU A 184 -15.64 13.42 -4.45
C LEU A 184 -16.41 13.43 -3.12
N ASN A 185 -17.57 14.09 -3.03
CA ASN A 185 -18.38 14.26 -1.82
C ASN A 185 -17.60 14.83 -0.62
N ILE A 186 -16.76 15.84 -0.85
CA ILE A 186 -15.99 16.58 0.17
C ILE A 186 -16.10 18.09 -0.06
N SER A 187 -15.77 18.90 0.96
CA SER A 187 -15.78 20.35 0.77
C SER A 187 -14.63 20.79 -0.15
N SER A 188 -14.83 21.88 -0.91
CA SER A 188 -13.75 22.49 -1.71
C SER A 188 -12.55 22.91 -0.85
N ARG A 189 -12.80 23.27 0.42
CA ARG A 189 -11.75 23.51 1.43
C ARG A 189 -10.95 22.24 1.77
N THR A 190 -11.59 21.07 1.78
CA THR A 190 -10.91 19.79 1.97
C THR A 190 -10.00 19.49 0.77
N VAL A 191 -10.48 19.74 -0.46
CA VAL A 191 -9.67 19.63 -1.68
C VAL A 191 -8.45 20.55 -1.62
N GLU A 192 -8.65 21.82 -1.25
CA GLU A 192 -7.58 22.79 -1.05
C GLU A 192 -6.54 22.30 -0.04
N LYS A 193 -6.99 21.71 1.08
CA LYS A 193 -6.10 21.16 2.10
C LYS A 193 -5.25 20.00 1.60
N HIS A 194 -5.81 19.10 0.80
CA HIS A 194 -5.03 18.02 0.16
C HIS A 194 -3.96 18.60 -0.76
N LEU A 195 -4.30 19.60 -1.58
CA LEU A 195 -3.35 20.25 -2.48
C LEU A 195 -2.26 21.02 -1.72
N GLU A 196 -2.59 21.70 -0.63
CA GLU A 196 -1.61 22.33 0.27
C GLU A 196 -0.62 21.30 0.81
N ASN A 197 -1.11 20.16 1.32
CA ASN A 197 -0.27 19.12 1.88
C ASN A 197 0.65 18.51 0.82
N LEU A 198 0.13 18.25 -0.39
CA LEU A 198 0.93 17.78 -1.52
C LEU A 198 2.01 18.78 -1.94
N ARG A 199 1.64 20.07 -2.05
CA ARG A 199 2.58 21.13 -2.37
C ARG A 199 3.70 21.22 -1.35
N PHE A 200 3.37 21.17 -0.07
CA PHE A 200 4.36 21.18 0.99
C PHE A 200 5.29 19.95 0.91
N ARG A 201 4.73 18.73 0.80
CA ARG A 201 5.50 17.48 0.75
C ARG A 201 6.41 17.37 -0.47
N PHE A 202 5.96 17.82 -1.64
CA PHE A 202 6.73 17.81 -2.88
C PHE A 202 7.47 19.12 -3.17
N ASN A 203 7.54 20.03 -2.19
CA ASN A 203 8.23 21.31 -2.32
C ASN A 203 7.81 22.13 -3.55
N CYS A 204 6.51 22.15 -3.84
CA CYS A 204 5.89 22.91 -4.93
C CYS A 204 5.24 24.19 -4.39
N GLN A 205 5.50 25.32 -5.03
CA GLN A 205 5.02 26.65 -4.62
C GLN A 205 3.57 26.91 -5.01
N ASN A 206 3.07 26.26 -6.06
CA ASN A 206 1.71 26.44 -6.55
C ASN A 206 1.19 25.16 -7.25
N THR A 207 -0.11 25.14 -7.53
CA THR A 207 -0.78 23.98 -8.14
C THR A 207 -0.24 23.63 -9.54
N PRO A 208 0.02 24.59 -10.44
CA PRO A 208 0.67 24.29 -11.72
C PRO A 208 2.02 23.59 -11.58
N GLN A 209 2.86 24.03 -10.63
CA GLN A 209 4.14 23.37 -10.35
C GLN A 209 3.94 21.95 -9.81
N LEU A 210 2.95 21.74 -8.95
CA LEU A 210 2.60 20.40 -8.46
C LEU A 210 2.15 19.47 -9.61
N VAL A 211 1.34 19.96 -10.54
CA VAL A 211 0.93 19.20 -11.74
C VAL A 211 2.12 18.88 -12.64
N ALA A 212 3.03 19.84 -12.85
CA ALA A 212 4.24 19.62 -13.63
C ALA A 212 5.13 18.53 -12.98
N PHE A 213 5.37 18.63 -11.67
CA PHE A 213 6.09 17.62 -10.90
C PHE A 213 5.45 16.23 -11.04
N ALA A 214 4.12 16.15 -10.92
CA ALA A 214 3.38 14.91 -11.03
C ALA A 214 3.54 14.23 -12.41
N LYS A 215 3.60 15.02 -13.48
CA LYS A 215 3.91 14.52 -14.84
C LYS A 215 5.34 14.01 -14.93
N ASP A 216 6.32 14.71 -14.35
CA ASP A 216 7.73 14.29 -14.38
C ASP A 216 7.95 12.94 -13.68
N ILE A 217 7.16 12.65 -12.64
CA ILE A 217 7.18 11.37 -11.93
C ILE A 217 6.21 10.32 -12.52
N ASP A 218 5.69 10.52 -13.73
CA ASP A 218 4.74 9.61 -14.41
C ASP A 218 3.53 9.24 -13.54
N LEU A 219 3.05 10.18 -12.72
CA LEU A 219 1.86 9.99 -11.88
C LEU A 219 0.57 10.36 -12.64
N LEU A 220 0.70 11.20 -13.67
CA LEU A 220 -0.35 11.71 -14.57
C LEU A 220 -0.10 11.27 -16.01
#